data_AF-A0A958IVS3-F1
#
_entry.id   AF-A0A958IVS3-F1
#
_cell.length_a   1.000
_cell.length_b   1.000
_cell.length_c   1.000
_cell.angle_alpha   90.00
_cell.angle_beta   90.00
_cell.angle_gamma   90.00
#
_symmetry.space_group_name_H-M   'P 1'
#
loop_
_entity.id
_entity.type
_entity.pdbx_description
1 polymer ?
#
loop_
_entity_poly.entity_id
_entity_poly.type
_entity_poly.pdbx_seq_one_letter_code
_entity_poly.pdbx_strand_id
1 'polypeptide(L)' 'FVETARHDHEPYLRAYRNYEELRIAEKIITFDDMLMLGWELLIRHPDILKGLQQNCRMVMVDEFQDLNFA' A
#
# COMPACT_ATOMS: atom_id res chain seq x y z
N PHE A 1 5.12 -6.69 -6.09
CA PHE A 1 5.18 -5.39 -6.80
C PHE A 1 6.39 -5.31 -7.72
N VAL A 2 7.62 -5.49 -7.22
CA VAL A 2 8.84 -5.49 -8.05
C VAL A 2 8.83 -6.56 -9.15
N GLU A 3 8.46 -7.79 -8.80
CA GLU A 3 8.47 -8.92 -9.75
C GLU A 3 7.39 -8.82 -10.82
N THR A 4 6.33 -8.06 -10.56
CA THR A 4 5.20 -7.85 -11.47
C THR A 4 5.32 -6.57 -12.29
N ALA A 5 6.34 -5.74 -12.03
CA ALA A 5 6.54 -4.47 -12.73
C ALA A 5 6.88 -4.70 -14.21
N ARG A 6 6.19 -3.96 -15.10
CA ARG A 6 6.36 -4.03 -16.55
C ARG A 6 6.58 -2.63 -17.09
N HIS A 7 7.59 -2.47 -17.94
CA HIS A 7 7.87 -1.25 -18.67
C HIS A 7 8.70 -1.59 -19.91
N ASP A 8 8.46 -0.89 -21.02
CA ASP A 8 9.14 -1.14 -22.30
C ASP A 8 10.64 -0.75 -22.29
N HIS A 9 11.11 -0.11 -21.22
CA HIS A 9 12.46 0.43 -21.10
C HIS A 9 13.15 -0.20 -19.89
N GLU A 10 14.10 -1.08 -20.17
CA GLU A 10 14.89 -1.81 -19.17
C GLU A 10 15.56 -0.91 -18.11
N PRO A 11 16.08 0.31 -18.42
CA PRO A 11 16.66 1.18 -17.40
C PRO A 11 15.68 1.57 -16.29
N TYR A 12 14.40 1.79 -16.61
CA TYR A 12 13.40 2.13 -15.59
C TYR A 12 13.06 0.94 -14.70
N LEU A 13 12.96 -0.27 -15.26
CA LEU A 13 12.75 -1.48 -14.47
C LEU A 13 13.91 -1.73 -13.50
N ARG A 14 15.15 -1.54 -13.95
CA ARG A 14 16.34 -1.66 -13.11
C ARG A 14 16.37 -0.61 -12.01
N ALA A 15 16.08 0.65 -12.34
CA ALA A 15 16.03 1.73 -11.37
C ALA A 15 14.95 1.47 -10.30
N TYR A 16 13.76 1.02 -10.71
CA TYR A 16 12.67 0.68 -9.81
C TYR A 16 13.03 -0.50 -8.89
N ARG A 17 13.64 -1.57 -9.43
CA ARG A 17 14.14 -2.71 -8.63
C ARG A 17 15.13 -2.27 -7.55
N ASN A 18 16.14 -1.51 -7.94
CA ASN A 18 17.16 -1.02 -7.00
C ASN A 18 16.55 -0.10 -5.93
N TYR A 19 15.61 0.76 -6.33
CA TYR A 19 14.87 1.62 -5.40
C TYR A 19 14.11 0.78 -4.37
N GLU A 20 13.36 -0.23 -4.81
CA GLU A 20 12.57 -1.09 -3.94
C GLU A 20 13.43 -1.94 -3.00
N GLU A 21 14.55 -2.49 -3.49
CA GLU A 21 15.51 -3.24 -2.68
C GLU A 21 16.08 -2.37 -1.54
N LEU A 22 16.53 -1.15 -1.87
CA LEU A 22 17.06 -0.22 -0.88
C LEU A 22 15.97 0.20 0.12
N ARG A 23 14.77 0.52 -0.40
CA ARG A 23 13.62 0.93 0.42
C ARG A 23 13.26 -0.13 1.46
N ILE A 24 13.21 -1.40 1.06
CA ILE A 24 12.92 -2.52 1.94
C ILE A 24 14.04 -2.71 2.97
N ALA A 25 15.30 -2.63 2.54
CA ALA A 25 16.46 -2.75 3.43
C ALA A 25 16.46 -1.66 4.53
N GLU A 26 16.11 -0.44 4.17
CA GLU A 26 16.01 0.72 5.06
C GLU A 26 14.65 0.79 5.81
N LYS A 27 13.73 -0.15 5.57
CA LYS A 27 12.38 -0.21 6.17
C LYS A 27 11.58 1.08 5.97
N ILE A 28 11.73 1.71 4.80
CA ILE A 28 11.02 2.93 4.44
C ILE A 28 9.63 2.55 3.95
N ILE A 29 8.60 3.22 4.49
CA ILE A 29 7.19 3.08 4.10
C ILE A 29 6.83 4.25 3.18
N THR A 30 6.35 3.96 1.98
CA THR A 30 5.81 4.96 1.04
C THR A 30 4.32 5.20 1.27
N PHE A 31 3.75 6.22 0.63
CA PHE A 31 2.31 6.45 0.68
C PHE A 31 1.49 5.26 0.18
N ASP A 32 1.92 4.60 -0.89
CA ASP A 32 1.24 3.41 -1.41
C ASP A 32 1.30 2.24 -0.42
N ASP A 33 2.45 2.07 0.27
CA ASP A 33 2.57 1.03 1.30
C ASP A 33 1.63 1.27 2.48
N MET A 34 1.39 2.53 2.87
CA MET A 34 0.52 2.83 4.00
C MET A 34 -0.89 2.25 3.79
N LEU A 35 -1.41 2.33 2.56
CA LEU A 35 -2.71 1.75 2.21
C LEU A 35 -2.65 0.23 2.21
N MET A 36 -1.70 -0.37 1.48
CA MET A 36 -1.62 -1.82 1.33
C MET A 36 -1.29 -2.54 2.64
N LEU A 37 -0.31 -2.03 3.41
CA LEU A 37 0.06 -2.57 4.71
C LEU A 37 -1.04 -2.33 5.74
N GLY A 38 -1.70 -1.17 5.69
CA GLY A 38 -2.86 -0.88 6.53
C GLY A 38 -3.98 -1.90 6.29
N TRP A 39 -4.34 -2.12 5.04
CA TRP A 39 -5.33 -3.13 4.65
C TRP A 39 -4.92 -4.54 5.08
N GLU A 40 -3.67 -4.95 4.82
CA GLU A 40 -3.15 -6.26 5.20
C GLU A 40 -3.17 -6.47 6.72
N LEU A 41 -2.78 -5.46 7.49
CA LEU A 41 -2.83 -5.47 8.95
C LEU A 41 -4.25 -5.75 9.44
N LEU A 42 -5.25 -5.06 8.89
CA LEU A 42 -6.64 -5.22 9.31
C LEU A 42 -7.22 -6.59 8.97
N ILE A 43 -6.81 -7.17 7.84
CA ILE A 43 -7.22 -8.53 7.46
C ILE A 43 -6.57 -9.58 8.37
N ARG A 44 -5.27 -9.43 8.65
CA ARG A 44 -4.51 -10.38 9.47
C ARG A 44 -4.86 -10.30 10.95
N HIS A 45 -5.29 -9.13 11.42
CA HIS A 45 -5.59 -8.84 12.83
C HIS A 45 -7.05 -8.36 13.01
N PRO A 46 -8.04 -9.27 12.97
CA PRO A 46 -9.45 -8.91 13.01
C PRO A 46 -9.90 -8.23 14.32
N ASP A 47 -9.15 -8.40 15.41
CA ASP A 47 -9.34 -7.68 16.66
C ASP A 47 -9.04 -6.19 16.52
N ILE A 48 -7.97 -5.82 15.83
CA ILE A 48 -7.63 -4.43 15.51
C ILE A 48 -8.71 -3.82 14.60
N LEU A 49 -9.10 -4.54 13.55
CA LEU A 49 -10.19 -4.12 12.67
C LEU A 49 -11.49 -3.87 13.44
N LYS A 50 -11.86 -4.78 14.35
CA LYS A 50 -13.06 -4.62 15.18
C LYS A 50 -12.99 -3.36 16.04
N GLY A 51 -11.84 -3.08 16.66
CA GLY A 51 -11.64 -1.86 17.43
C GLY A 51 -11.80 -0.60 16.58
N LEU A 52 -11.23 -0.58 15.38
CA LEU A 52 -11.39 0.53 14.44
C LEU A 52 -12.83 0.72 13.99
N GLN A 53 -13.53 -0.35 13.59
CA GLN A 53 -14.94 -0.28 13.19
C GLN A 53 -15.86 0.19 14.33
N GLN A 54 -15.53 -0.13 15.59
CA GLN A 54 -16.27 0.34 16.75
C GLN A 54 -16.09 1.84 17.01
N ASN A 55 -14.90 2.38 16.72
CA ASN A 55 -14.56 3.79 16.89
C ASN A 55 -15.01 4.63 15.69
N CYS A 56 -14.88 4.10 14.48
CA CYS A 56 -15.26 4.70 13.20
C CYS A 56 -16.56 4.08 12.69
N ARG A 57 -17.66 4.30 13.41
CA ARG A 57 -18.96 3.68 13.09
C ARG A 57 -19.58 4.15 11.78
N MET A 58 -19.23 5.36 11.37
CA MET A 58 -19.67 5.99 10.12
C MET A 58 -18.43 6.58 9.45
N VAL A 59 -18.26 6.24 8.17
CA VAL A 59 -17.15 6.73 7.34
C VAL A 59 -17.77 7.42 6.14
N MET A 60 -17.37 8.67 5.92
CA MET A 60 -17.68 9.41 4.70
C MET A 60 -16.41 9.46 3.87
N VAL A 61 -16.51 9.03 2.62
CA VAL A 61 -15.43 9.13 1.64
C VAL A 61 -15.81 10.24 0.68
N ASP A 62 -15.08 11.35 0.74
CA ASP A 62 -15.20 12.44 -0.22
C ASP A 62 -14.38 12.14 -1.49
N GLU A 63 -14.67 12.82 -2.59
CA GLU A 63 -13.97 12.64 -3.88
C GLU A 63 -13.90 11.17 -4.35
N PHE A 64 -15.01 10.44 -4.19
CA PHE A 64 -15.08 9.00 -4.48
C PHE A 64 -14.72 8.65 -5.93
N GLN A 65 -14.87 9.58 -6.87
CA GLN A 65 -14.50 9.39 -8.27
C GLN A 65 -12.98 9.21 -8.49
N ASP A 66 -12.15 9.66 -7.55
CA ASP A 66 -10.68 9.62 -7.67
C ASP A 66 -10.05 8.38 -7.01
N LEU A 67 -10.87 7.41 -6.59
CA LEU A 67 -10.38 6.17 -6.01
C LEU A 67 -9.62 5.29 -7.00
N ASN A 68 -8.56 4.65 -6.50
CA ASN A 68 -7.82 3.62 -7.20
C ASN A 68 -8.24 2.21 -6.71
N PHE A 69 -7.69 1.16 -7.32
CA PHE A 69 -8.00 -0.24 -6.98
C PHE A 69 -7.17 -0.82 -5.82
N ALA A 70 -6.31 -0.03 -5.18
CA ALA A 70 -5.49 -0.52 -4.09
C ALA A 70 -6.35 -1.01 -2.91
#